data_AF-A0A316YLT4-F1
#
_entry.id   AF-A0A316YLT4-F1
#
_cell.length_a   1.000
_cell.length_b   1.000
_cell.length_c   1.000
_cell.angle_alpha   90.00
_cell.angle_beta   90.00
_cell.angle_gamma   90.00
#
_symmetry.space_group_name_H-M   'P 1'
#
loop_
_entity.id
_entity.type
_entity.pdbx_description
1 polymer ?
#
loop_
_entity_poly.entity_id
_entity_poly.type
_entity_poly.pdbx_seq_one_letter_code
_entity_poly.pdbx_strand_id
1 'polypeptide(L)'
;MSSSVRSKRRRDVAYRWRTYFTDIHVPKSIFVDTEAENRWANRNLDPIPPEKCNWREIDFVSYWLCDLFALPTWSTVSTVMLAGFSARQTVPICIIGFSLCGVVITLTTLVGCQYRVPYPVASRIAFGLWGSIPAICARCFVALMWLSILTCTGGRLMEVLLSALFPSFLTMHNPFPASANITPPELIAFFIYWGNQLGADCIPFANDSMALAPRYINRFRANTFAAVVCVISTPWNIIRSGQGFITFLLGYASYTSCLAAIMVADFFVVKRQKVDVCELYKPYGLYWYTHGWNWRAYVAFFVGFIPSVPGFAKSIDDSLNIGTAWVPFQMAWIFGTVVSFTTYILVNLVWPDPARVYEAVKPHEIFAQRRRARAAEKARRKLLEQQQQEQQQQESATVDFDARSMSKGSMPTTPGDGLAAAEGSSTINGVADASTGSNPYFVNALTSHNGSGEDLRTVEKEIIELYETDRRHPQHQIRNSPSGPHHNSSKVE
;
A
#
# COMPACT_ATOMS: atom_id res chain seq x y z
N MET A 1 -25.07 -32.38 22.99
CA MET A 1 -24.78 -31.44 21.87
C MET A 1 -24.44 -29.99 22.28
N SER A 2 -24.76 -29.52 23.51
CA SER A 2 -24.56 -28.11 23.91
C SER A 2 -23.11 -27.73 24.33
N SER A 3 -22.32 -28.66 24.91
CA SER A 3 -20.97 -28.36 25.41
C SER A 3 -19.91 -28.17 24.31
N SER A 4 -20.02 -28.92 23.20
CA SER A 4 -19.10 -28.86 22.06
C SER A 4 -19.20 -27.53 21.28
N VAL A 5 -20.42 -27.00 21.13
CA VAL A 5 -20.66 -25.71 20.44
C VAL A 5 -20.13 -24.53 21.28
N ARG A 6 -20.33 -24.58 22.60
CA ARG A 6 -19.81 -23.55 23.53
C ARG A 6 -18.28 -23.53 23.59
N SER A 7 -17.63 -24.70 23.50
CA SER A 7 -16.16 -24.80 23.49
C SER A 7 -15.54 -24.36 22.16
N LYS A 8 -16.23 -24.58 21.02
CA LYS A 8 -15.85 -24.01 19.71
C LYS A 8 -15.94 -22.48 19.73
N ARG A 9 -17.06 -21.92 20.20
CA ARG A 9 -17.28 -20.46 20.27
C ARG A 9 -16.30 -19.74 21.20
N ARG A 10 -15.93 -20.36 22.34
CA ARG A 10 -14.88 -19.81 23.24
C ARG A 10 -13.48 -19.87 22.62
N ARG A 11 -13.17 -20.95 21.88
CA ARG A 11 -11.91 -21.06 21.12
C ARG A 11 -11.87 -20.05 19.97
N ASP A 12 -12.97 -19.76 19.30
CA ASP A 12 -13.05 -18.74 18.25
C ASP A 12 -12.90 -17.32 18.81
N VAL A 13 -13.48 -17.03 19.97
CA VAL A 13 -13.30 -15.73 20.63
C VAL A 13 -11.87 -15.58 21.12
N ALA A 14 -11.31 -16.58 21.81
CA ALA A 14 -9.92 -16.55 22.25
C ALA A 14 -8.95 -16.50 21.07
N TYR A 15 -9.23 -17.18 19.96
CA TYR A 15 -8.47 -17.09 18.71
C TYR A 15 -8.58 -15.69 18.12
N ARG A 16 -9.78 -15.11 18.00
CA ARG A 16 -9.97 -13.73 17.55
C ARG A 16 -9.20 -12.73 18.42
N TRP A 17 -9.27 -12.86 19.74
CA TRP A 17 -8.48 -12.03 20.65
C TRP A 17 -6.97 -12.25 20.48
N ARG A 18 -6.52 -13.50 20.30
CA ARG A 18 -5.10 -13.81 20.06
C ARG A 18 -4.61 -13.29 18.70
N THR A 19 -5.45 -13.28 17.67
CA THR A 19 -5.20 -12.61 16.38
C THR A 19 -5.13 -11.09 16.55
N TYR A 20 -6.05 -10.51 17.33
CA TYR A 20 -6.03 -9.08 17.71
C TYR A 20 -4.73 -8.67 18.42
N PHE A 21 -4.20 -9.53 19.31
CA PHE A 21 -2.93 -9.26 20.01
C PHE A 21 -1.69 -9.60 19.15
N THR A 22 -1.79 -10.45 18.13
CA THR A 22 -0.68 -10.70 17.18
C THR A 22 -0.57 -9.61 16.11
N ASP A 23 -1.66 -8.90 15.80
CA ASP A 23 -1.68 -7.66 14.98
C ASP A 23 -0.96 -6.46 15.64
N ILE A 24 -0.43 -6.61 16.86
CA ILE A 24 0.41 -5.61 17.52
C ILE A 24 1.75 -5.43 16.78
N HIS A 25 2.23 -6.46 16.08
CA HIS A 25 3.43 -6.39 15.27
C HIS A 25 3.11 -5.81 13.89
N VAL A 26 3.90 -4.83 13.46
CA VAL A 26 3.79 -4.26 12.11
C VAL A 26 4.16 -5.34 11.09
N PRO A 27 3.24 -5.72 10.18
CA PRO A 27 3.53 -6.73 9.19
C PRO A 27 4.53 -6.21 8.14
N LYS A 28 5.58 -6.99 7.86
CA LYS A 28 6.62 -6.65 6.87
C LYS A 28 6.07 -6.64 5.43
N SER A 29 6.47 -5.64 4.65
CA SER A 29 6.09 -5.48 3.25
C SER A 29 6.60 -6.62 2.37
N ILE A 30 5.85 -6.96 1.33
CA ILE A 30 6.22 -7.95 0.32
C ILE A 30 7.16 -7.32 -0.73
N PHE A 31 7.25 -5.99 -0.84
CA PHE A 31 7.99 -5.29 -1.89
C PHE A 31 9.44 -4.96 -1.52
N VAL A 32 9.91 -5.42 -0.36
CA VAL A 32 11.28 -5.23 0.12
C VAL A 32 11.88 -6.62 0.37
N ASP A 33 12.88 -6.98 -0.45
CA ASP A 33 13.48 -8.32 -0.43
C ASP A 33 14.62 -8.47 0.60
N THR A 34 15.22 -7.36 1.05
CA THR A 34 16.26 -7.34 2.09
C THR A 34 15.70 -7.02 3.48
N GLU A 35 16.14 -7.76 4.51
CA GLU A 35 15.83 -7.49 5.93
C GLU A 35 16.37 -6.15 6.45
N ALA A 36 17.13 -5.40 5.64
CA ALA A 36 17.59 -4.06 5.96
C ALA A 36 16.39 -3.12 6.20
N GLU A 37 16.43 -2.42 7.33
CA GLU A 37 15.35 -1.59 7.88
C GLU A 37 14.83 -0.52 6.89
N ASN A 38 13.82 -0.88 6.09
CA ASN A 38 13.19 0.05 5.17
C ASN A 38 12.04 0.80 5.84
N ARG A 39 12.28 2.08 6.19
CA ARG A 39 11.27 2.96 6.80
C ARG A 39 10.00 3.10 5.97
N TRP A 40 10.07 2.95 4.65
CA TRP A 40 9.02 3.36 3.72
C TRP A 40 8.00 2.28 3.39
N ALA A 41 8.21 1.07 3.91
CA ALA A 41 7.45 -0.11 3.55
C ALA A 41 6.76 -0.74 4.77
N ASN A 42 5.49 -1.09 4.60
CA ASN A 42 4.66 -1.79 5.57
C ASN A 42 3.60 -2.56 4.78
N ARG A 43 3.31 -3.81 5.16
CA ARG A 43 2.33 -4.65 4.44
C ARG A 43 0.95 -4.02 4.33
N ASN A 44 0.56 -3.19 5.31
CA ASN A 44 -0.72 -2.48 5.28
C ASN A 44 -0.77 -1.36 4.22
N LEU A 45 0.38 -0.93 3.71
CA LEU A 45 0.53 0.07 2.65
C LEU A 45 0.84 -0.56 1.30
N ASP A 46 1.08 -1.88 1.24
CA ASP A 46 1.36 -2.59 0.00
C ASP A 46 0.13 -2.55 -0.93
N PRO A 47 0.33 -2.59 -2.26
CA PRO A 47 -0.75 -2.74 -3.20
C PRO A 47 -1.63 -3.95 -2.90
N ILE A 48 -2.94 -3.79 -3.10
CA ILE A 48 -3.89 -4.87 -2.83
C ILE A 48 -3.74 -5.97 -3.91
N PRO A 49 -3.47 -7.24 -3.52
CA PRO A 49 -3.43 -8.35 -4.46
C PRO A 49 -4.79 -8.56 -5.16
N PRO A 50 -4.81 -9.02 -6.43
CA PRO A 50 -6.05 -9.25 -7.17
C PRO A 50 -7.08 -10.13 -6.44
N GLU A 51 -6.62 -11.12 -5.69
CA GLU A 51 -7.47 -12.05 -4.93
C GLU A 51 -8.25 -11.37 -3.79
N LYS A 52 -7.78 -10.20 -3.32
CA LYS A 52 -8.42 -9.43 -2.24
C LYS A 52 -9.27 -8.28 -2.76
N CYS A 53 -9.32 -8.07 -4.07
CA CYS A 53 -10.18 -7.05 -4.69
C CYS A 53 -11.61 -7.60 -4.78
N ASN A 54 -12.38 -7.46 -3.70
CA ASN A 54 -13.73 -7.99 -3.57
C ASN A 54 -14.85 -6.95 -3.80
N TRP A 55 -14.51 -5.67 -3.99
CA TRP A 55 -15.49 -4.62 -4.25
C TRP A 55 -16.04 -4.72 -5.67
N ARG A 56 -17.37 -4.68 -5.79
CA ARG A 56 -18.13 -4.55 -7.04
C ARG A 56 -18.56 -3.10 -7.23
N GLU A 57 -19.06 -2.77 -8.43
CA GLU A 57 -19.56 -1.43 -8.75
C GLU A 57 -20.64 -0.94 -7.76
N ILE A 58 -21.51 -1.84 -7.30
CA ILE A 58 -22.54 -1.50 -6.31
C ILE A 58 -21.96 -1.17 -4.94
N ASP A 59 -20.87 -1.84 -4.53
CA ASP A 59 -20.21 -1.56 -3.26
C ASP A 59 -19.58 -0.16 -3.29
N PHE A 60 -19.00 0.22 -4.42
CA PHE A 60 -18.45 1.54 -4.65
C PHE A 60 -19.53 2.63 -4.61
N VAL A 61 -20.64 2.46 -5.35
CA VAL A 61 -21.75 3.41 -5.34
C VAL A 61 -22.37 3.53 -3.94
N SER A 62 -22.57 2.39 -3.26
CA SER A 62 -23.14 2.37 -1.90
C SER A 62 -22.24 3.08 -0.89
N TYR A 63 -20.92 2.93 -1.02
CA TYR A 63 -19.96 3.64 -0.17
C TYR A 63 -20.09 5.16 -0.33
N TRP A 64 -20.16 5.68 -1.56
CA TRP A 64 -20.33 7.11 -1.81
C TRP A 64 -21.70 7.63 -1.42
N LEU A 65 -22.77 6.85 -1.61
CA LEU A 65 -24.09 7.22 -1.11
C LEU A 65 -24.08 7.34 0.42
N CYS A 66 -23.42 6.41 1.13
CA CYS A 66 -23.28 6.47 2.58
C CYS A 66 -22.58 7.77 3.05
N ASP A 67 -21.53 8.20 2.36
CA ASP A 67 -20.82 9.46 2.66
C ASP A 67 -21.72 10.71 2.46
N LEU A 68 -22.64 10.67 1.50
CA LEU A 68 -23.63 11.74 1.28
C LEU A 68 -24.72 11.80 2.38
N PHE A 69 -24.95 10.72 3.12
CA PHE A 69 -25.85 10.67 4.28
C PHE A 69 -25.17 11.23 5.56
N ALA A 70 -24.53 12.39 5.43
CA ALA A 70 -23.91 13.10 6.53
C ALA A 70 -24.51 14.51 6.68
N LEU A 71 -24.84 14.89 7.92
CA LEU A 71 -25.39 16.21 8.23
C LEU A 71 -24.55 17.40 7.73
N PRO A 72 -23.20 17.39 7.80
CA PRO A 72 -22.39 18.48 7.22
C PRO A 72 -22.65 18.72 5.72
N THR A 73 -22.90 17.64 4.96
CA THR A 73 -23.22 17.72 3.53
C THR A 73 -24.57 18.40 3.31
N TRP A 74 -25.57 18.08 4.15
CA TRP A 74 -26.90 18.72 4.08
C TRP A 74 -26.86 20.19 4.49
N SER A 75 -26.05 20.53 5.50
CA SER A 75 -25.83 21.91 5.92
C SER A 75 -25.30 22.78 4.79
N THR A 76 -24.50 22.23 3.87
CA THR A 76 -23.99 22.97 2.70
C THR A 76 -25.11 23.42 1.76
N VAL A 77 -26.19 22.65 1.63
CA VAL A 77 -27.36 23.06 0.83
C VAL A 77 -28.14 24.16 1.56
N SER A 78 -28.26 24.04 2.88
CA SER A 78 -28.93 25.02 3.74
C SER A 78 -28.24 26.39 3.69
N THR A 79 -26.90 26.43 3.71
CA THR A 79 -26.14 27.70 3.66
C THR A 79 -26.34 28.45 2.35
N VAL A 80 -26.47 27.77 1.22
CA VAL A 80 -26.79 28.41 -0.07
C VAL A 80 -28.18 29.04 -0.05
N MET A 81 -29.17 28.39 0.57
CA MET A 81 -30.50 28.97 0.72
C MET A 81 -30.49 30.17 1.67
N LEU A 82 -29.71 30.11 2.76
CA LEU A 82 -29.52 31.23 3.68
C LEU A 82 -28.84 32.45 3.02
N ALA A 83 -28.07 32.23 1.95
CA ALA A 83 -27.51 33.32 1.14
C ALA A 83 -28.56 34.06 0.28
N GLY A 84 -29.84 33.65 0.34
CA GLY A 84 -30.96 34.30 -0.34
C GLY A 84 -31.42 33.62 -1.62
N PHE A 85 -30.81 32.48 -1.99
CA PHE A 85 -31.24 31.70 -3.15
C PHE A 85 -32.48 30.86 -2.85
N SER A 86 -33.42 30.85 -3.79
CA SER A 86 -34.59 29.97 -3.70
C SER A 86 -34.18 28.50 -3.90
N ALA A 87 -34.99 27.56 -3.40
CA ALA A 87 -34.73 26.12 -3.58
C ALA A 87 -34.52 25.71 -5.05
N ARG A 88 -35.27 26.35 -5.97
CA ARG A 88 -35.13 26.10 -7.43
C ARG A 88 -33.78 26.54 -7.99
N GLN A 89 -33.13 27.53 -7.38
CA GLN A 89 -31.79 28.00 -7.76
C GLN A 89 -30.70 27.23 -7.02
N THR A 90 -30.91 26.89 -5.75
CA THR A 90 -29.94 26.15 -4.94
C THR A 90 -29.62 24.78 -5.52
N VAL A 91 -30.63 24.02 -5.98
CA VAL A 91 -30.42 22.67 -6.54
C VAL A 91 -29.41 22.68 -7.70
N PRO A 92 -29.59 23.45 -8.79
CA PRO A 92 -28.62 23.47 -9.88
C PRO A 92 -27.26 24.04 -9.45
N ILE A 93 -27.20 25.03 -8.56
CA ILE A 93 -25.93 25.58 -8.03
C ILE A 93 -25.13 24.47 -7.33
N CYS A 94 -25.77 23.70 -6.45
CA CYS A 94 -25.13 22.60 -5.75
C CYS A 94 -24.69 21.49 -6.71
N ILE A 95 -25.52 21.12 -7.69
CA ILE A 95 -25.15 20.11 -8.69
C ILE A 95 -23.90 20.53 -9.45
N ILE A 96 -23.83 21.78 -9.92
CA ILE A 96 -22.67 22.29 -10.65
C ILE A 96 -21.43 22.30 -9.73
N GLY A 97 -21.56 22.80 -8.50
CA GLY A 97 -20.46 22.86 -7.53
C GLY A 97 -19.89 21.47 -7.20
N PHE A 98 -20.75 20.52 -6.83
CA PHE A 98 -20.33 19.14 -6.54
C PHE A 98 -19.76 18.44 -7.77
N SER A 99 -20.29 18.70 -8.96
CA SER A 99 -19.75 18.11 -10.21
C SER A 99 -18.34 18.61 -10.52
N LEU A 100 -18.10 19.92 -10.37
CA LEU A 100 -16.77 20.51 -10.59
C LEU A 100 -15.72 19.94 -9.62
N CYS A 101 -16.08 19.79 -8.33
CA CYS A 101 -15.22 19.13 -7.34
C CYS A 101 -15.02 17.64 -7.65
N GLY A 102 -16.11 16.97 -8.03
CA GLY A 102 -16.14 15.54 -8.33
C GLY A 102 -15.15 15.14 -9.42
N VAL A 103 -15.05 15.91 -10.51
CA VAL A 103 -14.09 15.63 -11.60
C VAL A 103 -12.65 15.55 -11.09
N VAL A 104 -12.21 16.53 -10.30
CA VAL A 104 -10.83 16.58 -9.78
C VAL A 104 -10.57 15.44 -8.79
N ILE A 105 -11.55 15.13 -7.93
CA ILE A 105 -11.48 14.04 -6.96
C ILE A 105 -11.38 12.69 -7.67
N THR A 106 -12.23 12.45 -8.68
CA THR A 106 -12.21 11.22 -9.47
C THR A 106 -10.87 11.04 -10.18
N LEU A 107 -10.34 12.08 -10.83
CA LEU A 107 -9.04 12.03 -11.49
C LEU A 107 -7.92 11.67 -10.50
N THR A 108 -7.94 12.25 -9.31
CA THR A 108 -6.95 11.93 -8.26
C THR A 108 -7.08 10.49 -7.77
N THR A 109 -8.31 9.97 -7.69
CA THR A 109 -8.58 8.60 -7.22
C THR A 109 -8.16 7.55 -8.24
N LEU A 110 -8.19 7.87 -9.55
CA LEU A 110 -7.76 6.95 -10.61
C LEU A 110 -6.31 6.48 -10.44
N VAL A 111 -5.42 7.33 -9.90
CA VAL A 111 -4.04 6.95 -9.57
C VAL A 111 -4.02 5.75 -8.61
N GLY A 112 -4.82 5.84 -7.54
CA GLY A 112 -4.97 4.79 -6.54
C GLY A 112 -5.71 3.56 -7.07
N CYS A 113 -6.70 3.72 -7.94
CA CYS A 113 -7.42 2.59 -8.55
C CYS A 113 -6.55 1.78 -9.51
N GLN A 114 -5.79 2.46 -10.38
CA GLN A 114 -4.96 1.82 -11.39
C GLN A 114 -3.77 1.07 -10.78
N TYR A 115 -3.13 1.67 -9.77
CA TYR A 115 -1.94 1.12 -9.13
C TYR A 115 -2.21 0.49 -7.76
N ARG A 116 -3.46 0.47 -7.30
CA ARG A 116 -3.93 -0.16 -6.05
C ARG A 116 -3.15 0.25 -4.80
N VAL A 117 -2.56 1.44 -4.82
CA VAL A 117 -1.78 2.02 -3.71
C VAL A 117 -2.63 3.04 -2.95
N PRO A 118 -2.45 3.14 -1.61
CA PRO A 118 -3.14 4.16 -0.84
C PRO A 118 -2.55 5.55 -1.10
N TYR A 119 -3.33 6.60 -0.81
CA TYR A 119 -2.95 8.01 -1.04
C TYR A 119 -1.53 8.37 -0.55
N PRO A 120 -1.10 8.02 0.68
CA PRO A 120 0.24 8.37 1.16
C PRO A 120 1.40 7.77 0.37
N VAL A 121 1.15 6.65 -0.32
CA VAL A 121 2.14 6.03 -1.20
C VAL A 121 2.06 6.68 -2.58
N ALA A 122 0.85 6.94 -3.08
CA ALA A 122 0.65 7.63 -4.36
C ALA A 122 1.21 9.07 -4.35
N SER A 123 1.13 9.79 -3.23
CA SER A 123 1.67 11.14 -3.11
C SER A 123 3.19 11.22 -3.23
N ARG A 124 3.92 10.11 -2.97
CA ARG A 124 5.37 10.01 -3.17
C ARG A 124 5.76 10.16 -4.65
N ILE A 125 4.85 9.77 -5.56
CA ILE A 125 5.06 9.92 -7.01
C ILE A 125 5.27 11.38 -7.35
N ALA A 126 4.43 12.29 -6.83
CA ALA A 126 4.50 13.71 -7.16
C ALA A 126 5.47 14.50 -6.27
N PHE A 127 5.47 14.26 -4.96
CA PHE A 127 6.21 15.10 -3.99
C PHE A 127 7.56 14.52 -3.55
N GLY A 128 7.81 13.24 -3.80
CA GLY A 128 8.98 12.51 -3.31
C GLY A 128 8.75 11.81 -1.96
N LEU A 129 9.69 10.97 -1.56
CA LEU A 129 9.58 10.18 -0.32
C LEU A 129 9.43 11.08 0.91
N TRP A 130 10.35 12.02 1.12
CA TRP A 130 10.30 12.96 2.25
C TRP A 130 9.32 14.11 1.99
N GLY A 131 9.27 14.61 0.75
CA GLY A 131 8.36 15.68 0.36
C GLY A 131 6.88 15.30 0.45
N SER A 132 6.50 14.02 0.52
CA SER A 132 5.10 13.63 0.75
C SER A 132 4.63 13.84 2.19
N ILE A 133 5.54 13.90 3.18
CA ILE A 133 5.20 13.94 4.60
C ILE A 133 4.33 15.15 4.98
N PRO A 134 4.64 16.39 4.58
CA PRO A 134 3.79 17.55 4.91
C PRO A 134 2.35 17.38 4.39
N ALA A 135 2.19 16.87 3.17
CA ALA A 135 0.89 16.58 2.58
C ALA A 135 0.10 15.54 3.38
N ILE A 136 0.79 14.48 3.84
CA ILE A 136 0.20 13.43 4.67
C ILE A 136 -0.17 13.98 6.07
N CYS A 137 0.70 14.77 6.71
CA CYS A 137 0.44 15.37 8.03
C CYS A 137 -0.80 16.29 8.01
N ALA A 138 -0.90 17.17 7.02
CA ALA A 138 -2.06 18.04 6.87
C ALA A 138 -3.35 17.24 6.67
N ARG A 139 -3.29 16.15 5.90
CA ARG A 139 -4.42 15.25 5.70
C ARG A 139 -4.80 14.48 6.98
N CYS A 140 -3.82 14.01 7.76
CA CYS A 140 -4.05 13.40 9.07
C CYS A 140 -4.80 14.34 10.02
N PHE A 141 -4.37 15.61 10.09
CA PHE A 141 -5.02 16.62 10.91
C PHE A 141 -6.50 16.78 10.54
N VAL A 142 -6.78 16.89 9.23
CA VAL A 142 -8.14 17.06 8.72
C VAL A 142 -8.98 15.80 8.96
N ALA A 143 -8.40 14.61 8.81
CA ALA A 143 -9.09 13.36 9.13
C ALA A 143 -9.51 13.28 10.60
N LEU A 144 -8.64 13.68 11.53
CA LEU A 144 -8.96 13.74 12.97
C LEU A 144 -10.05 14.76 13.26
N MET A 145 -9.99 15.92 12.62
CA MET A 145 -11.01 16.95 12.78
C MET A 145 -12.37 16.48 12.25
N TRP A 146 -12.43 15.90 11.06
CA TRP A 146 -13.67 15.34 10.50
C TRP A 146 -14.24 14.21 11.36
N LEU A 147 -13.38 13.33 11.88
CA LEU A 147 -13.80 12.32 12.85
C LEU A 147 -14.51 12.98 14.04
N SER A 148 -13.96 14.07 14.55
CA SER A 148 -14.49 14.80 15.71
C SER A 148 -15.82 15.49 15.39
N ILE A 149 -15.93 16.15 14.23
CA ILE A 149 -17.17 16.81 13.76
C ILE A 149 -18.29 15.79 13.53
N LEU A 150 -17.98 14.69 12.84
CA LEU A 150 -18.96 13.63 12.56
C LEU A 150 -19.41 12.95 13.86
N THR A 151 -18.52 12.76 14.82
CA THR A 151 -18.86 12.17 16.12
C THR A 151 -19.77 13.08 16.93
N CYS A 152 -19.49 14.39 16.98
CA CYS A 152 -20.40 15.35 17.65
C CYS A 152 -21.76 15.42 16.98
N THR A 153 -21.76 15.50 15.65
CA THR A 153 -23.00 15.64 14.89
C THR A 153 -23.85 14.37 14.98
N GLY A 154 -23.22 13.19 14.95
CA GLY A 154 -23.87 11.91 15.21
C GLY A 154 -24.33 11.76 16.67
N GLY A 155 -23.57 12.29 17.63
CA GLY A 155 -23.98 12.38 19.03
C GLY A 155 -25.26 13.21 19.20
N ARG A 156 -25.40 14.31 18.46
CA ARG A 156 -26.64 15.11 18.48
C ARG A 156 -27.84 14.35 17.90
N LEU A 157 -27.64 13.56 16.85
CA LEU A 157 -28.69 12.67 16.33
C LEU A 157 -29.06 11.58 17.34
N MET A 158 -28.06 11.02 18.03
CA MET A 158 -28.27 10.03 19.08
C MET A 158 -29.05 10.61 20.26
N GLU A 159 -28.82 11.87 20.63
CA GLU A 159 -29.59 12.55 21.66
C GLU A 159 -31.06 12.71 21.26
N VAL A 160 -31.33 13.16 20.03
CA VAL A 160 -32.71 13.26 19.51
C VAL A 160 -33.40 11.90 19.56
N LEU A 161 -32.71 10.83 19.13
CA LEU A 161 -33.23 9.47 19.20
C LEU A 161 -33.53 9.04 20.65
N LEU A 162 -32.61 9.28 21.58
CA LEU A 162 -32.79 8.94 22.99
C LEU A 162 -33.90 9.76 23.64
N SER A 163 -34.05 11.04 23.27
CA SER A 163 -35.12 11.89 23.77
C SER A 163 -36.50 11.45 23.28
N ALA A 164 -36.58 10.87 22.08
CA ALA A 164 -37.81 10.30 21.55
C ALA A 164 -38.19 8.97 22.26
N LEU A 165 -37.20 8.17 22.65
CA LEU A 165 -37.42 6.92 23.40
C LEU A 165 -37.70 7.18 24.88
N PHE A 166 -36.98 8.13 25.47
CA PHE A 166 -37.02 8.47 26.88
C PHE A 166 -37.07 10.00 27.03
N PRO A 167 -38.29 10.61 27.07
CA PRO A 167 -38.43 12.06 27.20
C PRO A 167 -37.73 12.64 28.44
N SER A 168 -37.66 11.86 29.53
CA SER A 168 -36.96 12.23 30.77
C SER A 168 -35.45 12.47 30.59
N PHE A 169 -34.87 12.02 29.47
CA PHE A 169 -33.46 12.21 29.15
C PHE A 169 -33.10 13.70 29.02
N LEU A 170 -34.02 14.53 28.53
CA LEU A 170 -33.82 15.98 28.40
C LEU A 170 -33.85 16.73 29.74
N THR A 171 -34.50 16.16 30.75
CA THR A 171 -34.69 16.79 32.08
C THR A 171 -33.60 16.40 33.09
N MET A 172 -32.50 15.80 32.63
CA MET A 172 -31.41 15.38 33.52
C MET A 172 -30.77 16.60 34.21
N HIS A 173 -30.52 16.49 35.51
CA HIS A 173 -29.82 17.52 36.26
C HIS A 173 -28.45 17.79 35.61
N ASN A 174 -28.12 19.06 35.39
CA ASN A 174 -26.86 19.48 34.79
C ASN A 174 -25.84 19.87 35.88
N PRO A 175 -24.86 19.00 36.22
CA PRO A 175 -23.80 19.32 37.16
C PRO A 175 -22.68 20.16 36.54
N PHE A 176 -22.69 20.40 35.23
CA PHE A 176 -21.58 21.06 34.53
C PHE A 176 -21.65 22.58 34.64
N PRO A 177 -20.49 23.27 34.78
CA PRO A 177 -20.44 24.71 34.71
C PRO A 177 -20.82 25.20 33.31
N ALA A 178 -21.36 26.41 33.20
CA ALA A 178 -21.72 27.00 31.90
C ALA A 178 -20.53 27.10 30.92
N SER A 179 -19.30 27.13 31.43
CA SER A 179 -18.06 27.12 30.63
C SER A 179 -17.76 25.79 29.94
N ALA A 180 -18.39 24.68 30.36
CA ALA A 180 -18.19 23.37 29.73
C ALA A 180 -18.83 23.27 28.34
N ASN A 181 -19.76 24.18 28.01
CA ASN A 181 -20.46 24.26 26.72
C ASN A 181 -21.09 22.94 26.25
N ILE A 182 -21.46 22.06 27.20
CA ILE A 182 -22.08 20.76 26.93
C ILE A 182 -23.04 20.40 28.06
N THR A 183 -24.14 19.75 27.70
CA THR A 183 -25.12 19.21 28.64
C THR A 183 -24.88 17.71 28.88
N PRO A 184 -25.34 17.13 30.02
CA PRO A 184 -25.21 15.70 30.27
C PRO A 184 -25.87 14.81 29.22
N PRO A 185 -27.08 15.12 28.71
CA PRO A 185 -27.70 14.36 27.62
C PRO A 185 -26.84 14.34 26.35
N GLU A 186 -26.29 15.49 25.96
CA GLU A 186 -25.38 15.62 24.81
C GLU A 186 -24.10 14.80 25.02
N LEU A 187 -23.51 14.84 26.21
CA LEU A 187 -22.27 14.11 26.53
C LEU A 187 -22.50 12.58 26.51
N ILE A 188 -23.60 12.11 27.09
CA ILE A 188 -23.95 10.69 27.10
C ILE A 188 -24.20 10.21 25.66
N ALA A 189 -24.98 10.95 24.88
CA ALA A 189 -25.28 10.62 23.49
C ALA A 189 -24.01 10.63 22.63
N PHE A 190 -23.10 11.59 22.87
CA PHE A 190 -21.78 11.63 22.25
C PHE A 190 -20.97 10.37 22.54
N PHE A 191 -20.86 9.93 23.80
CA PHE A 191 -20.10 8.71 24.14
C PHE A 191 -20.72 7.43 23.59
N ILE A 192 -22.05 7.35 23.50
CA ILE A 192 -22.75 6.23 22.86
C ILE A 192 -22.38 6.17 21.37
N TYR A 193 -22.47 7.31 20.67
CA TYR A 193 -22.13 7.38 19.26
C TYR A 193 -20.63 7.14 19.01
N TRP A 194 -19.77 7.73 19.84
CA TRP A 194 -18.31 7.52 19.81
C TRP A 194 -17.93 6.06 20.06
N GLY A 195 -18.60 5.38 20.99
CA GLY A 195 -18.40 3.95 21.24
C GLY A 195 -18.78 3.07 20.04
N ASN A 196 -19.85 3.43 19.31
CA ASN A 196 -20.18 2.79 18.03
C ASN A 196 -19.11 3.08 16.96
N GLN A 197 -18.66 4.33 16.86
CA GLN A 197 -17.61 4.75 15.92
C GLN A 197 -16.26 4.08 16.20
N LEU A 198 -15.92 3.77 17.45
CA LEU A 198 -14.71 3.01 17.79
C LEU A 198 -14.67 1.63 17.12
N GLY A 199 -15.83 0.99 16.94
CA GLY A 199 -15.96 -0.27 16.21
C GLY A 199 -15.92 -0.10 14.68
N ALA A 200 -16.15 1.12 14.18
CA ALA A 200 -16.10 1.50 12.77
C ALA A 200 -14.79 2.26 12.49
N ASP A 201 -13.73 1.54 12.14
CA ASP A 201 -12.36 2.06 11.92
C ASP A 201 -12.28 3.42 11.18
N CYS A 202 -11.46 4.35 11.69
CA CYS A 202 -11.05 5.56 10.94
C CYS A 202 -9.97 5.21 9.89
N ILE A 203 -10.41 4.65 8.76
CA ILE A 203 -9.54 4.17 7.69
C ILE A 203 -8.58 5.25 7.13
N PRO A 204 -9.03 6.50 6.85
CA PRO A 204 -8.15 7.51 6.26
C PRO A 204 -6.97 7.87 7.18
N PHE A 205 -7.26 8.17 8.45
CA PHE A 205 -6.22 8.49 9.43
C PHE A 205 -5.28 7.31 9.66
N ALA A 206 -5.81 6.09 9.74
CA ALA A 206 -4.99 4.90 9.90
C ALA A 206 -4.01 4.72 8.74
N ASN A 207 -4.46 4.86 7.49
CA ASN A 207 -3.60 4.72 6.31
C ASN A 207 -2.52 5.81 6.27
N ASP A 208 -2.89 7.06 6.56
CA ASP A 208 -1.97 8.20 6.54
C ASP A 208 -0.92 8.10 7.66
N SER A 209 -1.33 7.79 8.89
CA SER A 209 -0.42 7.60 10.03
C SER A 209 0.51 6.40 9.86
N MET A 210 0.01 5.28 9.30
CA MET A 210 0.85 4.15 8.93
C MET A 210 1.90 4.53 7.89
N ALA A 211 1.70 5.55 7.06
CA ALA A 211 2.70 6.01 6.11
C ALA A 211 3.73 6.97 6.71
N LEU A 212 3.37 7.74 7.74
CA LEU A 212 4.28 8.64 8.46
C LEU A 212 5.31 7.88 9.31
N ALA A 213 4.84 6.82 9.98
CA ALA A 213 5.68 5.97 10.81
C ALA A 213 5.37 4.47 10.58
N PRO A 214 5.73 3.92 9.39
CA PRO A 214 5.34 2.56 9.01
C PRO A 214 5.83 1.48 9.96
N ARG A 215 6.96 1.70 10.64
CA ARG A 215 7.55 0.77 11.62
C ARG A 215 6.81 0.71 12.96
N TYR A 216 6.12 1.79 13.35
CA TYR A 216 5.61 1.94 14.72
C TYR A 216 4.09 1.93 14.80
N ILE A 217 3.41 2.37 13.74
CA ILE A 217 1.96 2.52 13.72
C ILE A 217 1.34 1.34 12.97
N ASN A 218 0.45 0.63 13.65
CA ASN A 218 -0.48 -0.32 13.05
C ASN A 218 -1.89 0.29 13.01
N ARG A 219 -2.82 -0.36 12.32
CA ARG A 219 -4.21 0.12 12.18
C ARG A 219 -4.89 0.34 13.54
N PHE A 220 -4.69 -0.57 14.50
CA PHE A 220 -5.30 -0.48 15.81
C PHE A 220 -4.79 0.73 16.62
N ARG A 221 -3.47 0.90 16.73
CA ARG A 221 -2.82 2.04 17.41
C ARG A 221 -3.27 3.36 16.80
N ALA A 222 -3.36 3.42 15.47
CA ALA A 222 -3.87 4.61 14.80
C ALA A 222 -5.32 4.91 15.16
N ASN A 223 -6.21 3.91 15.14
CA ASN A 223 -7.62 4.11 15.46
C ASN A 223 -7.83 4.49 16.94
N THR A 224 -7.11 3.84 17.87
CA THR A 224 -7.14 4.20 19.29
C THR A 224 -6.63 5.62 19.51
N PHE A 225 -5.54 6.02 18.85
CA PHE A 225 -5.03 7.39 18.93
C PHE A 225 -6.06 8.40 18.42
N ALA A 226 -6.65 8.15 17.26
CA ALA A 226 -7.67 9.02 16.68
C ALA A 226 -8.88 9.19 17.60
N ALA A 227 -9.33 8.10 18.22
CA ALA A 227 -10.46 8.12 19.14
C ALA A 227 -10.19 8.89 20.42
N VAL A 228 -8.97 8.81 20.97
CA VAL A 228 -8.56 9.58 22.14
C VAL A 228 -8.48 11.08 21.80
N VAL A 229 -7.88 11.43 20.65
CA VAL A 229 -7.79 12.82 20.19
C VAL A 229 -9.19 13.41 19.95
N CYS A 230 -10.12 12.62 19.40
CA CYS A 230 -11.51 13.04 19.20
C CYS A 230 -12.13 13.54 20.52
N VAL A 231 -11.96 12.82 21.63
CA VAL A 231 -12.53 13.23 22.94
C VAL A 231 -11.79 14.44 23.50
N ILE A 232 -10.46 14.45 23.45
CA ILE A 232 -9.62 15.54 24.00
C ILE A 232 -9.85 16.86 23.27
N SER A 233 -10.13 16.82 21.96
CA SER A 233 -10.35 18.03 21.15
C SER A 233 -11.59 18.83 21.54
N THR A 234 -12.47 18.30 22.41
CA THR A 234 -13.76 18.90 22.80
C THR A 234 -14.55 19.43 21.59
N PRO A 235 -14.90 18.56 20.63
CA PRO A 235 -15.35 19.00 19.30
C PRO A 235 -16.64 19.83 19.28
N TRP A 236 -17.45 19.74 20.34
CA TRP A 236 -18.65 20.55 20.52
C TRP A 236 -18.37 22.06 20.58
N ASN A 237 -17.18 22.47 21.03
CA ASN A 237 -16.77 23.87 21.02
C ASN A 237 -16.58 24.43 19.60
N ILE A 238 -16.13 23.59 18.65
CA ILE A 238 -15.86 23.99 17.26
C ILE A 238 -17.17 24.19 16.49
N ILE A 239 -18.13 23.26 16.64
CA ILE A 239 -19.39 23.28 15.90
C ILE A 239 -20.26 24.49 16.29
N ARG A 240 -20.13 24.99 17.53
CA ARG A 240 -20.88 26.17 17.98
C ARG A 240 -20.44 27.45 17.26
N SER A 241 -19.18 27.54 16.84
CA SER A 241 -18.69 28.65 16.01
C SER A 241 -18.92 28.31 14.53
N GLY A 242 -20.15 28.54 14.06
CA GLY A 242 -20.49 28.31 12.64
C GLY A 242 -19.57 29.07 11.68
N GLN A 243 -19.17 30.29 12.05
CA GLN A 243 -18.24 31.11 11.27
C GLN A 243 -16.83 30.53 11.25
N GLY A 244 -16.29 30.13 12.41
CA GLY A 244 -14.96 29.53 12.50
C GLY A 244 -14.85 28.21 11.73
N PHE A 245 -15.91 27.41 11.74
CA PHE A 245 -15.99 26.18 10.96
C PHE A 245 -15.96 26.43 9.45
N ILE A 246 -16.74 27.40 8.95
CA ILE A 246 -16.77 27.76 7.52
C ILE A 246 -15.41 28.31 7.07
N THR A 247 -14.82 29.22 7.85
CA THR A 247 -13.48 29.78 7.59
C THR A 247 -12.43 28.66 7.47
N PHE A 248 -12.47 27.69 8.39
CA PHE A 248 -11.57 26.53 8.33
C PHE A 248 -11.77 25.70 7.05
N LEU A 249 -13.02 25.38 6.69
CA LEU A 249 -13.33 24.57 5.51
C LEU A 249 -12.81 25.23 4.22
N LEU A 250 -12.95 26.55 4.11
CA LEU A 250 -12.43 27.32 2.97
C LEU A 250 -10.89 27.34 2.94
N GLY A 251 -10.24 27.50 4.09
CA GLY A 251 -8.79 27.38 4.22
C GLY A 251 -8.29 26.01 3.76
N TYR A 252 -8.94 24.93 4.21
CA TYR A 252 -8.61 23.57 3.79
C TYR A 252 -8.82 23.33 2.29
N ALA A 253 -9.89 23.88 1.69
CA ALA A 253 -10.15 23.78 0.26
C ALA A 253 -9.02 24.42 -0.58
N SER A 254 -8.48 25.56 -0.14
CA SER A 254 -7.33 26.21 -0.81
C SER A 254 -6.08 25.34 -0.80
N TYR A 255 -5.83 24.64 0.30
CA TYR A 255 -4.69 23.74 0.45
C TYR A 255 -4.83 22.47 -0.41
N THR A 256 -5.98 21.80 -0.31
CA THR A 256 -6.17 20.48 -0.93
C THR A 256 -6.39 20.53 -2.43
N SER A 257 -7.01 21.60 -2.95
CA SER A 257 -7.13 21.81 -4.39
C SER A 257 -5.77 21.87 -5.08
N CYS A 258 -4.78 22.51 -4.45
CA CYS A 258 -3.41 22.58 -4.96
C CYS A 258 -2.73 21.20 -4.98
N LEU A 259 -2.86 20.44 -3.88
CA LEU A 259 -2.30 19.08 -3.80
C LEU A 259 -2.92 18.14 -4.84
N ALA A 260 -4.25 18.14 -4.95
CA ALA A 260 -4.98 17.31 -5.90
C ALA A 260 -4.57 17.65 -7.34
N ALA A 261 -4.50 18.95 -7.67
CA ALA A 261 -4.09 19.40 -8.99
C ALA A 261 -2.68 18.96 -9.39
N ILE A 262 -1.72 19.02 -8.45
CA ILE A 262 -0.35 18.55 -8.70
C ILE A 262 -0.35 17.04 -8.96
N MET A 263 -1.08 16.26 -8.17
CA MET A 263 -1.17 14.81 -8.38
C MET A 263 -1.80 14.46 -9.73
N VAL A 264 -2.85 15.17 -10.14
CA VAL A 264 -3.50 14.98 -11.44
C VAL A 264 -2.56 15.38 -12.58
N ALA A 265 -1.92 16.54 -12.50
CA ALA A 265 -0.96 17.02 -13.50
C ALA A 265 0.23 16.05 -13.66
N ASP A 266 0.78 15.59 -12.53
CA ASP A 266 1.90 14.68 -12.52
C ASP A 266 1.56 13.34 -13.18
N PHE A 267 0.45 12.75 -12.77
CA PHE A 267 0.07 11.44 -13.26
C PHE A 267 -0.37 11.44 -14.72
N PHE A 268 -1.29 12.33 -15.12
CA PHE A 268 -1.88 12.29 -16.47
C PHE A 268 -1.02 12.98 -17.52
N VAL A 269 -0.39 14.11 -17.19
CA VAL A 269 0.31 14.95 -18.18
C VAL A 269 1.80 14.67 -18.19
N VAL A 270 2.46 14.75 -17.04
CA VAL A 270 3.93 14.64 -16.93
C VAL A 270 4.40 13.20 -17.11
N LYS A 271 3.81 12.26 -16.36
CA LYS A 271 4.18 10.84 -16.37
C LYS A 271 3.31 9.97 -17.28
N ARG A 272 2.25 10.54 -17.88
CA ARG A 272 1.36 9.86 -18.86
C ARG A 272 0.88 8.49 -18.38
N GLN A 273 0.46 8.40 -17.12
CA GLN A 273 -0.02 7.21 -16.43
C GLN A 273 1.03 6.08 -16.28
N LYS A 274 2.32 6.36 -16.45
CA LYS A 274 3.41 5.39 -16.32
C LYS A 274 4.15 5.60 -15.01
N VAL A 275 3.98 4.66 -14.09
CA VAL A 275 4.53 4.70 -12.73
C VAL A 275 5.13 3.33 -12.43
N ASP A 276 6.30 3.33 -11.81
CA ASP A 276 6.88 2.14 -11.19
C ASP A 276 6.44 2.06 -9.73
N VAL A 277 5.72 1.00 -9.36
CA VAL A 277 5.22 0.81 -7.98
C VAL A 277 6.31 0.31 -7.03
N CYS A 278 7.27 -0.47 -7.50
CA CYS A 278 8.34 -1.00 -6.66
C CYS A 278 9.22 0.13 -6.11
N GLU A 279 9.51 1.12 -6.96
CA GLU A 279 10.33 2.28 -6.59
C GLU A 279 9.70 3.17 -5.52
N LEU A 280 8.38 3.09 -5.28
CA LEU A 280 7.69 3.86 -4.23
C LEU A 280 8.04 3.40 -2.81
N TYR A 281 8.66 2.23 -2.69
CA TYR A 281 9.08 1.65 -1.43
C TYR A 281 10.59 1.65 -1.25
N LYS A 282 11.41 1.96 -2.26
CA LYS A 282 12.87 1.87 -2.16
C LYS A 282 13.48 3.18 -1.64
N PRO A 283 14.35 3.13 -0.61
CA PRO A 283 15.15 4.30 -0.23
C PRO A 283 16.15 4.62 -1.35
N TYR A 284 16.33 5.90 -1.67
CA TYR A 284 17.23 6.37 -2.74
C TYR A 284 16.90 5.84 -4.15
N GLY A 285 15.66 5.41 -4.38
CA GLY A 285 15.16 4.98 -5.70
C GLY A 285 14.72 6.15 -6.60
N LEU A 286 13.95 5.83 -7.63
CA LEU A 286 13.50 6.77 -8.67
C LEU A 286 12.81 8.03 -8.10
N TYR A 287 11.94 7.86 -7.10
CA TYR A 287 11.19 8.97 -6.48
C TYR A 287 11.92 9.66 -5.34
N TRP A 288 13.24 9.45 -5.21
CA TRP A 288 14.05 10.19 -4.24
C TRP A 288 14.21 11.66 -4.63
N TYR A 289 14.19 12.01 -5.91
CA TYR A 289 14.38 13.40 -6.37
C TYR A 289 15.64 14.05 -5.75
N THR A 290 15.61 15.36 -5.50
CA THR A 290 16.67 16.09 -4.80
C THR A 290 16.51 15.89 -3.29
N HIS A 291 17.30 14.97 -2.72
CA HIS A 291 17.34 14.67 -1.27
C HIS A 291 16.00 14.26 -0.65
N GLY A 292 15.11 13.62 -1.41
CA GLY A 292 13.79 13.20 -0.97
C GLY A 292 12.64 14.13 -1.36
N TRP A 293 12.94 15.27 -2.00
CA TRP A 293 11.99 16.35 -2.26
C TRP A 293 11.88 16.65 -3.75
N ASN A 294 10.66 16.71 -4.26
CA ASN A 294 10.39 17.28 -5.58
C ASN A 294 10.10 18.78 -5.45
N TRP A 295 11.13 19.63 -5.61
CA TRP A 295 10.99 21.08 -5.49
C TRP A 295 9.93 21.67 -6.47
N ARG A 296 9.69 21.02 -7.62
CA ARG A 296 8.74 21.47 -8.64
C ARG A 296 7.30 21.37 -8.17
N ALA A 297 7.00 20.31 -7.41
CA ALA A 297 5.70 20.14 -6.77
C ALA A 297 5.45 21.26 -5.75
N TYR A 298 6.47 21.62 -4.98
CA TYR A 298 6.39 22.69 -4.00
C TYR A 298 6.25 24.08 -4.62
N VAL A 299 6.98 24.37 -5.71
CA VAL A 299 6.81 25.62 -6.46
C VAL A 299 5.38 25.73 -6.97
N ALA A 300 4.84 24.69 -7.61
CA ALA A 300 3.47 24.69 -8.09
C ALA A 300 2.46 24.87 -6.94
N PHE A 301 2.70 24.21 -5.81
CA PHE A 301 1.86 24.31 -4.62
C PHE A 301 1.83 25.74 -4.06
N PHE A 302 2.99 26.37 -3.86
CA PHE A 302 3.07 27.71 -3.29
C PHE A 302 2.52 28.78 -4.23
N VAL A 303 2.71 28.64 -5.54
CA VAL A 303 2.13 29.57 -6.53
C VAL A 303 0.60 29.51 -6.51
N GLY A 304 -0.01 28.34 -6.29
CA GLY A 304 -1.46 28.21 -6.14
C GLY A 304 -1.99 28.61 -4.76
N PHE A 305 -1.25 28.30 -3.70
CA PHE A 305 -1.72 28.46 -2.31
C PHE A 305 -1.52 29.88 -1.75
N ILE A 306 -0.36 30.49 -1.97
CA ILE A 306 0.00 31.81 -1.37
C ILE A 306 -1.02 32.90 -1.68
N PRO A 307 -1.55 33.04 -2.92
CA PRO A 307 -2.54 34.08 -3.21
C PRO A 307 -3.86 33.94 -2.43
N SER A 308 -4.15 32.76 -1.88
CA SER A 308 -5.35 32.53 -1.06
C SER A 308 -5.13 32.88 0.42
N VAL A 309 -3.88 33.04 0.87
CA VAL A 309 -3.52 33.29 2.28
C VAL A 309 -4.04 34.64 2.80
N PRO A 310 -3.96 35.76 2.06
CA PRO A 310 -4.51 37.03 2.53
C PRO A 310 -6.01 36.94 2.80
N GLY A 311 -6.77 36.30 1.89
CA GLY A 311 -8.20 36.07 2.09
C GLY A 311 -8.49 35.21 3.31
N PHE A 312 -7.71 34.15 3.54
CA PHE A 312 -7.82 33.35 4.76
C PHE A 312 -7.57 34.19 6.03
N ALA A 313 -6.56 35.07 6.04
CA ALA A 313 -6.29 35.96 7.18
C ALA A 313 -7.48 36.88 7.49
N LYS A 314 -8.08 37.50 6.46
CA LYS A 314 -9.29 38.33 6.64
C LYS A 314 -10.49 37.53 7.17
N SER A 315 -10.60 36.24 6.82
CA SER A 315 -11.71 35.40 7.32
C SER A 315 -11.60 35.04 8.81
N ILE A 316 -10.46 35.34 9.44
CA ILE A 316 -10.22 35.19 10.88
C ILE A 316 -10.35 36.55 11.58
N ASP A 317 -9.80 37.60 10.95
CA ASP A 317 -9.86 38.98 11.45
C ASP A 317 -10.47 39.91 10.40
N ASP A 318 -11.74 40.26 10.62
CA ASP A 318 -12.50 41.14 9.73
C ASP A 318 -11.97 42.58 9.69
N SER A 319 -11.09 42.98 10.62
CA SER A 319 -10.50 44.32 10.65
C SER A 319 -9.43 44.55 9.56
N LEU A 320 -8.96 43.47 8.93
CA LEU A 320 -7.86 43.52 7.96
C LEU A 320 -8.33 44.03 6.58
N ASN A 321 -7.81 45.19 6.15
CA ASN A 321 -8.09 45.73 4.82
C ASN A 321 -7.10 45.20 3.77
N ILE A 322 -7.48 44.12 3.08
CA ILE A 322 -6.69 43.45 2.03
C ILE A 322 -7.14 43.77 0.60
N GLY A 323 -8.05 44.73 0.41
CA GLY A 323 -8.57 45.08 -0.92
C GLY A 323 -9.09 43.88 -1.71
N THR A 324 -8.62 43.71 -2.95
CA THR A 324 -9.01 42.63 -3.88
C THR A 324 -8.35 41.28 -3.62
N ALA A 325 -7.38 41.19 -2.70
CA ALA A 325 -6.67 39.94 -2.39
C ALA A 325 -7.54 38.88 -1.68
N TRP A 326 -8.81 39.19 -1.43
CA TRP A 326 -9.83 38.26 -0.92
C TRP A 326 -10.41 37.34 -2.02
N VAL A 327 -10.39 37.75 -3.28
CA VAL A 327 -11.05 37.03 -4.39
C VAL A 327 -10.48 35.60 -4.60
N PRO A 328 -9.15 35.37 -4.59
CA PRO A 328 -8.61 34.03 -4.76
C PRO A 328 -9.09 33.05 -3.68
N PHE A 329 -9.32 33.53 -2.46
CA PHE A 329 -9.81 32.71 -1.35
C PHE A 329 -11.28 32.31 -1.51
N GLN A 330 -12.14 33.18 -2.04
CA GLN A 330 -13.53 32.81 -2.34
C GLN A 330 -13.63 31.72 -3.41
N MET A 331 -12.69 31.71 -4.35
CA MET A 331 -12.59 30.73 -5.42
C MET A 331 -11.47 29.72 -5.16
N ALA A 332 -11.11 29.49 -3.88
CA ALA A 332 -9.93 28.75 -3.45
C ALA A 332 -9.76 27.40 -4.16
N TRP A 333 -10.85 26.66 -4.33
CA TRP A 333 -10.81 25.37 -5.02
C TRP A 333 -10.43 25.51 -6.51
N ILE A 334 -11.17 26.35 -7.25
CA ILE A 334 -10.96 26.53 -8.70
C ILE A 334 -9.60 27.17 -8.96
N PHE A 335 -9.29 28.25 -8.23
CA PHE A 335 -8.04 28.96 -8.35
C PHE A 335 -6.84 28.05 -8.03
N GLY A 336 -6.87 27.38 -6.87
CA GLY A 336 -5.80 26.48 -6.44
C GLY A 336 -5.60 25.32 -7.41
N THR A 337 -6.68 24.75 -7.94
CA THR A 337 -6.59 23.67 -8.92
C THR A 337 -5.98 24.14 -10.23
N VAL A 338 -6.51 25.20 -10.85
CA VAL A 338 -6.07 25.67 -12.17
C VAL A 338 -4.63 26.18 -12.14
N VAL A 339 -4.28 26.98 -11.13
CA VAL A 339 -2.96 27.60 -11.01
C VAL A 339 -1.89 26.54 -10.70
N SER A 340 -2.14 25.63 -9.76
CA SER A 340 -1.17 24.59 -9.41
C SER A 340 -0.99 23.58 -10.55
N PHE A 341 -2.08 23.19 -11.21
CA PHE A 341 -2.04 22.28 -12.37
C PHE A 341 -1.18 22.86 -13.50
N THR A 342 -1.47 24.10 -13.88
CA THR A 342 -0.77 24.78 -14.98
C THR A 342 0.70 25.02 -14.62
N THR A 343 0.97 25.52 -13.41
CA THR A 343 2.34 25.80 -12.96
C THR A 343 3.18 24.52 -12.92
N TYR A 344 2.62 23.41 -12.43
CA TYR A 344 3.35 22.14 -12.39
C TYR A 344 3.74 21.65 -13.78
N ILE A 345 2.85 21.80 -14.77
CA ILE A 345 3.13 21.47 -16.17
C ILE A 345 4.23 22.38 -16.71
N LEU A 346 4.10 23.71 -16.55
CA LEU A 346 5.08 24.68 -17.06
C LEU A 346 6.47 24.43 -16.49
N VAL A 347 6.58 24.19 -15.18
CA VAL A 347 7.85 23.88 -14.53
C VAL A 347 8.43 22.57 -15.08
N ASN A 348 7.61 21.55 -15.35
CA ASN A 348 8.06 20.29 -15.92
C ASN A 348 8.30 20.30 -17.45
N LEU A 349 7.89 21.36 -18.14
CA LEU A 349 8.27 21.64 -19.52
C LEU A 349 9.67 22.25 -19.59
N VAL A 350 9.98 23.20 -18.69
CA VAL A 350 11.31 23.83 -18.63
C VAL A 350 12.34 22.90 -18.00
N TRP A 351 11.98 22.22 -16.91
CA TRP A 351 12.83 21.24 -16.22
C TRP A 351 12.13 19.88 -16.21
N PRO A 352 12.45 18.95 -17.11
CA PRO A 352 11.79 17.64 -17.20
C PRO A 352 11.97 16.76 -15.96
N ASP A 353 10.93 16.00 -15.59
CA ASP A 353 10.92 15.08 -14.43
C ASP A 353 11.91 13.93 -14.60
N PRO A 354 12.94 13.80 -13.72
CA PRO A 354 13.87 12.68 -13.76
C PRO A 354 13.22 11.33 -13.44
N ALA A 355 12.08 11.33 -12.75
CA ALA A 355 11.32 10.14 -12.35
C ALA A 355 10.31 9.66 -13.41
N ARG A 356 10.52 9.96 -14.70
CA ARG A 356 9.68 9.45 -15.80
C ARG A 356 10.11 8.05 -16.20
N VAL A 357 9.15 7.13 -16.24
CA VAL A 357 9.38 5.73 -16.65
C VAL A 357 8.84 5.49 -18.06
N TYR A 358 9.56 4.70 -18.86
CA TYR A 358 9.15 4.34 -20.23
C TYR A 358 7.99 3.34 -20.24
N GLU A 359 8.00 2.39 -19.30
CA GLU A 359 6.98 1.35 -19.13
C GLU A 359 6.41 1.38 -17.71
N ALA A 360 5.10 1.20 -17.59
CA ALA A 360 4.43 1.17 -16.30
C ALA A 360 4.66 -0.18 -15.63
N VAL A 361 5.19 -0.20 -14.40
CA VAL A 361 5.32 -1.44 -13.62
C VAL A 361 4.11 -1.56 -12.70
N LYS A 362 3.12 -2.37 -13.11
CA LYS A 362 1.86 -2.47 -12.38
C LYS A 362 1.92 -3.55 -11.29
N PRO A 363 1.16 -3.41 -10.17
CA PRO A 363 1.23 -4.38 -9.07
C PRO A 363 0.81 -5.79 -9.45
N HIS A 364 -0.18 -5.95 -10.34
CA HIS A 364 -0.71 -7.25 -10.71
C HIS A 364 0.30 -8.10 -11.49
N GLU A 365 1.15 -7.46 -12.31
CA GLU A 365 2.26 -8.11 -13.01
C GLU A 365 3.30 -8.60 -12.00
N ILE A 366 3.64 -7.77 -11.01
CA ILE A 366 4.58 -8.12 -9.93
C ILE A 366 4.04 -9.32 -9.12
N PHE A 367 2.76 -9.30 -8.74
CA PHE A 367 2.14 -10.41 -8.03
C PHE A 367 2.09 -11.68 -8.91
N ALA A 368 1.84 -11.57 -10.21
CA ALA A 368 1.85 -12.71 -11.12
C ALA A 368 3.26 -13.32 -11.26
N GLN A 369 4.28 -12.49 -11.45
CA GLN A 369 5.69 -12.91 -11.51
C GLN A 369 6.12 -13.62 -10.23
N ARG A 370 5.83 -13.06 -9.05
CA ARG A 370 6.15 -13.69 -7.76
C ARG A 370 5.40 -15.00 -7.54
N ARG A 371 4.14 -15.11 -7.98
CA ARG A 371 3.39 -16.38 -7.92
C ARG A 371 4.04 -17.46 -8.79
N ARG A 372 4.47 -17.12 -10.01
CA ARG A 372 5.20 -18.03 -10.91
C ARG A 372 6.52 -18.48 -10.30
N ALA A 373 7.30 -17.54 -9.74
CA ALA A 373 8.56 -17.85 -9.07
C ALA A 373 8.38 -18.81 -7.88
N ARG A 374 7.39 -18.56 -7.01
CA ARG A 374 7.08 -19.46 -5.88
C ARG A 374 6.59 -20.84 -6.32
N ALA A 375 5.81 -20.90 -7.41
CA ALA A 375 5.36 -22.17 -7.97
C ALA A 375 6.55 -22.98 -8.52
N ALA A 376 7.47 -22.32 -9.24
CA ALA A 376 8.69 -22.93 -9.75
C ALA A 376 9.61 -23.42 -8.62
N GLU A 377 9.78 -22.64 -7.56
CA GLU A 377 10.58 -23.04 -6.40
C GLU A 377 9.98 -24.27 -5.70
N LYS A 378 8.64 -24.28 -5.52
CA LYS A 378 7.95 -25.43 -4.93
C LYS A 378 8.04 -26.67 -5.83
N ALA A 379 7.95 -26.51 -7.15
CA ALA A 379 8.14 -27.60 -8.11
C ALA A 379 9.56 -28.15 -8.06
N ARG A 380 10.58 -27.26 -8.05
CA ARG A 380 11.98 -27.65 -7.90
C ARG A 380 12.24 -28.40 -6.59
N ARG A 381 11.66 -27.94 -5.48
CA ARG A 381 11.79 -28.62 -4.19
C ARG A 381 11.18 -30.02 -4.21
N LYS A 382 9.99 -30.18 -4.81
CA LYS A 382 9.37 -31.49 -4.99
C LYS A 382 10.21 -32.42 -5.85
N LEU A 383 10.82 -31.90 -6.92
CA LEU A 383 11.71 -32.67 -7.79
C LEU A 383 12.94 -33.14 -7.03
N LEU A 384 13.55 -32.27 -6.22
CA LEU A 384 14.68 -32.63 -5.36
C LEU A 384 14.30 -33.68 -4.30
N GLU A 385 13.11 -33.55 -3.70
CA GLU A 385 12.58 -34.54 -2.75
C GLU A 385 12.32 -35.90 -3.43
N GLN A 386 11.84 -35.92 -4.69
CA GLN A 386 11.69 -37.14 -5.48
C GLN A 386 13.03 -37.77 -5.84
N GLN A 387 14.01 -36.99 -6.32
CA GLN A 387 15.35 -37.47 -6.64
C GLN A 387 16.06 -38.06 -5.42
N GLN A 388 15.88 -37.47 -4.23
CA GLN A 388 16.42 -38.02 -2.98
C GLN A 388 15.75 -39.35 -2.59
N GLN A 389 14.43 -39.47 -2.79
CA GLN A 389 13.72 -40.73 -2.54
C GLN A 389 14.14 -41.83 -3.51
N GLU A 390 14.31 -41.51 -4.79
CA GLU A 390 14.82 -42.43 -5.80
C GLU A 390 16.25 -42.89 -5.45
N GLN A 391 17.15 -41.97 -5.07
CA GLN A 391 18.51 -42.32 -4.63
C GLN A 391 18.52 -43.22 -3.40
N GLN A 392 17.69 -42.94 -2.38
CA GLN A 392 17.58 -43.79 -1.19
C GLN A 392 17.03 -45.19 -1.52
N GLN A 393 16.05 -45.28 -2.43
CA GLN A 393 15.56 -46.58 -2.90
C GLN A 393 16.65 -47.35 -3.64
N GLN A 394 17.43 -46.67 -4.49
CA GLN A 394 18.52 -47.29 -5.24
C GLN A 394 19.64 -47.77 -4.32
N GLU A 395 20.04 -46.97 -3.32
CA GLU A 395 21.00 -47.36 -2.28
C GLU A 395 20.50 -48.56 -1.47
N SER A 396 19.24 -48.55 -1.04
CA SER A 396 18.66 -49.68 -0.30
C SER A 396 18.60 -50.96 -1.14
N ALA A 397 18.32 -50.85 -2.45
CA ALA A 397 18.31 -51.98 -3.37
C ALA A 397 19.71 -52.54 -3.63
N THR A 398 20.74 -51.70 -3.71
CA THR A 398 22.14 -52.14 -3.78
C THR A 398 22.60 -52.84 -2.51
N VAL A 399 22.26 -52.33 -1.32
CA VAL A 399 22.58 -52.98 -0.04
C VAL A 399 21.90 -54.34 0.08
N ASP A 400 20.62 -54.46 -0.32
CA ASP A 400 19.90 -55.74 -0.36
C ASP A 400 20.49 -56.73 -1.37
N PHE A 401 20.98 -56.24 -2.52
CA PHE A 401 21.66 -57.06 -3.52
C PHE A 401 23.00 -57.60 -2.98
N ASP A 402 23.81 -56.75 -2.34
CA ASP A 402 25.09 -57.15 -1.74
C ASP A 402 24.89 -58.12 -0.56
N ALA A 403 23.86 -57.93 0.26
CA ALA A 403 23.51 -58.88 1.31
C ALA A 403 23.10 -60.26 0.75
N ARG A 404 22.37 -60.30 -0.38
CA ARG A 404 21.99 -61.55 -1.05
C ARG A 404 23.14 -62.22 -1.78
N SER A 405 24.10 -61.46 -2.31
CA SER A 405 25.28 -62.01 -2.98
C SER A 405 26.25 -62.65 -1.98
N MET A 406 26.42 -62.06 -0.79
CA MET A 406 27.17 -62.65 0.33
C MET A 406 26.52 -63.94 0.87
N SER A 407 25.19 -64.03 0.83
CA SER A 407 24.46 -65.25 1.22
C SER A 407 24.59 -66.43 0.24
N LYS A 408 25.04 -66.19 -1.01
CA LYS A 408 25.14 -67.22 -2.07
C LYS A 408 26.58 -67.65 -2.41
N GLY A 409 27.56 -67.22 -1.63
CA GLY A 409 28.95 -67.70 -1.71
C GLY A 409 29.14 -69.05 -1.02
N SER A 410 28.57 -70.13 -1.54
CA SER A 410 29.00 -71.50 -1.21
C SER A 410 30.24 -71.85 -2.02
N MET A 411 31.31 -72.30 -1.33
CA MET A 411 32.59 -72.75 -1.91
C MET A 411 32.42 -73.65 -3.14
N PRO A 412 33.16 -73.40 -4.23
CA PRO A 412 33.51 -74.44 -5.19
C PRO A 412 34.87 -75.04 -4.84
N THR A 413 34.87 -76.36 -4.74
CA THR A 413 36.01 -77.27 -4.63
C THR A 413 37.04 -77.06 -5.74
N THR A 414 38.32 -77.12 -5.37
CA THR A 414 39.52 -77.17 -6.22
C THR A 414 39.47 -78.34 -7.22
N PRO A 415 40.12 -78.20 -8.40
CA PRO A 415 41.46 -78.81 -8.53
C PRO A 415 42.45 -78.03 -9.42
N GLY A 416 43.75 -78.19 -9.11
CA GLY A 416 44.81 -78.27 -10.13
C GLY A 416 45.61 -77.01 -10.45
N ASP A 417 46.87 -77.04 -10.00
CA ASP A 417 48.07 -76.60 -10.72
C ASP A 417 48.40 -75.11 -10.89
N GLY A 418 49.36 -74.65 -10.07
CA GLY A 418 50.74 -74.56 -10.54
C GLY A 418 51.20 -73.30 -11.31
N LEU A 419 52.05 -72.54 -10.61
CA LEU A 419 53.21 -71.76 -11.07
C LEU A 419 53.11 -70.26 -11.43
N ALA A 420 54.16 -69.59 -10.92
CA ALA A 420 54.81 -68.32 -11.28
C ALA A 420 54.13 -67.04 -10.76
N ALA A 421 54.57 -66.40 -9.67
CA ALA A 421 55.88 -65.80 -9.34
C ALA A 421 56.18 -64.48 -10.07
N ALA A 422 56.80 -63.57 -9.30
CA ALA A 422 57.36 -62.24 -9.63
C ALA A 422 56.33 -61.08 -9.65
N GLU A 423 56.26 -60.23 -8.63
CA GLU A 423 57.23 -59.24 -8.10
C GLU A 423 56.78 -57.82 -8.51
N GLY A 424 56.94 -56.85 -7.61
CA GLY A 424 56.95 -55.43 -7.99
C GLY A 424 56.08 -54.49 -7.16
N SER A 425 56.50 -54.26 -5.93
CA SER A 425 56.06 -53.21 -5.01
C SER A 425 56.21 -51.78 -5.58
N SER A 426 55.25 -50.91 -5.20
CA SER A 426 55.40 -49.46 -4.88
C SER A 426 55.69 -48.49 -6.05
N THR A 427 55.21 -47.25 -6.17
CA THR A 427 54.33 -46.35 -5.39
C THR A 427 54.15 -45.06 -6.23
N ILE A 428 53.15 -44.24 -5.88
CA ILE A 428 53.06 -42.76 -6.01
C ILE A 428 52.41 -42.15 -7.29
N ASN A 429 51.21 -41.59 -7.02
CA ASN A 429 50.60 -40.33 -7.46
C ASN A 429 50.77 -39.80 -8.89
N GLY A 430 49.61 -39.68 -9.57
CA GLY A 430 48.99 -38.36 -9.74
C GLY A 430 49.02 -37.71 -11.14
N VAL A 431 47.81 -37.27 -11.54
CA VAL A 431 47.48 -36.05 -12.32
C VAL A 431 47.27 -36.16 -13.84
N ALA A 432 46.03 -35.79 -14.23
CA ALA A 432 45.53 -35.20 -15.50
C ALA A 432 45.61 -36.06 -16.78
N ASP A 433 44.69 -36.01 -17.75
CA ASP A 433 43.59 -35.08 -18.01
C ASP A 433 42.55 -35.72 -18.95
N ALA A 434 41.37 -35.08 -18.99
CA ALA A 434 40.13 -35.55 -19.59
C ALA A 434 40.12 -35.61 -21.14
N SER A 435 39.39 -36.60 -21.62
CA SER A 435 39.18 -36.97 -23.02
C SER A 435 38.06 -36.17 -23.69
N THR A 436 38.38 -35.67 -24.88
CA THR A 436 37.46 -35.47 -26.00
C THR A 436 36.92 -36.81 -26.52
N GLY A 437 35.66 -36.87 -26.95
CA GLY A 437 35.21 -37.98 -27.79
C GLY A 437 33.70 -38.16 -27.89
N SER A 438 33.11 -37.54 -28.92
CA SER A 438 31.73 -37.71 -29.35
C SER A 438 31.50 -38.98 -30.18
N ASN A 439 30.43 -39.72 -29.82
CA ASN A 439 29.47 -40.48 -30.68
C ASN A 439 29.91 -41.82 -31.31
N PRO A 440 28.99 -42.66 -31.85
CA PRO A 440 27.67 -43.18 -31.41
C PRO A 440 27.65 -44.75 -31.42
N TYR A 441 26.57 -45.42 -30.99
CA TYR A 441 25.89 -46.58 -31.63
C TYR A 441 24.92 -47.28 -30.64
N PHE A 442 23.62 -47.19 -30.98
CA PHE A 442 22.48 -48.09 -30.65
C PHE A 442 21.91 -48.05 -29.22
N VAL A 443 20.68 -47.56 -28.97
CA VAL A 443 19.37 -47.79 -29.62
C VAL A 443 18.99 -49.28 -29.66
N ASN A 444 18.47 -49.79 -28.54
CA ASN A 444 17.24 -50.59 -28.44
C ASN A 444 17.20 -51.34 -27.11
N ALA A 445 16.48 -50.80 -26.12
CA ALA A 445 15.90 -51.59 -25.03
C ALA A 445 14.82 -50.76 -24.30
N LEU A 446 13.77 -50.39 -25.04
CA LEU A 446 12.48 -50.04 -24.46
C LEU A 446 11.46 -51.07 -24.95
N THR A 447 11.36 -52.20 -24.25
CA THR A 447 10.15 -53.05 -24.29
C THR A 447 10.12 -53.95 -23.05
N SER A 448 9.73 -53.40 -21.90
CA SER A 448 8.79 -54.04 -20.95
C SER A 448 8.74 -53.28 -19.62
N HIS A 449 8.02 -52.16 -19.58
CA HIS A 449 7.24 -51.78 -18.39
C HIS A 449 6.26 -50.68 -18.79
N ASN A 450 4.99 -51.05 -18.92
CA ASN A 450 3.89 -50.13 -19.18
C ASN A 450 3.53 -49.37 -17.88
N GLY A 451 3.67 -48.04 -17.90
CA GLY A 451 3.06 -47.13 -16.94
C GLY A 451 3.79 -45.79 -16.79
N SER A 452 3.14 -44.69 -17.16
CA SER A 452 3.43 -43.26 -16.82
C SER A 452 4.44 -42.43 -17.65
N GLY A 453 4.77 -42.82 -18.89
CA GLY A 453 5.65 -42.02 -19.78
C GLY A 453 5.05 -40.74 -20.40
N GLU A 454 3.76 -40.44 -20.18
CA GLU A 454 3.08 -39.24 -20.73
C GLU A 454 3.32 -37.96 -19.90
N ASP A 455 3.53 -38.07 -18.58
CA ASP A 455 3.76 -36.91 -17.71
C ASP A 455 5.16 -36.30 -17.91
N LEU A 456 6.17 -37.13 -18.12
CA LEU A 456 7.56 -36.69 -18.30
C LEU A 456 7.75 -35.85 -19.57
N ARG A 457 7.10 -36.22 -20.69
CA ARG A 457 7.18 -35.48 -21.95
C ARG A 457 6.40 -34.16 -21.92
N THR A 458 5.38 -34.08 -21.08
CA THR A 458 4.58 -32.86 -20.88
C THR A 458 5.35 -31.85 -20.04
N VAL A 459 6.00 -32.32 -18.97
CA VAL A 459 6.89 -31.50 -18.12
C VAL A 459 8.14 -31.05 -18.88
N GLU A 460 8.73 -31.90 -19.72
CA GLU A 460 9.89 -31.55 -20.53
C GLU A 460 9.55 -30.49 -21.60
N LYS A 461 8.36 -30.58 -22.23
CA LYS A 461 7.86 -29.54 -23.13
C LYS A 461 7.61 -28.21 -22.41
N GLU A 462 7.04 -28.20 -21.22
CA GLU A 462 6.87 -26.98 -20.41
C GLU A 462 8.22 -26.35 -20.03
N ILE A 463 9.23 -27.17 -19.70
CA ILE A 463 10.59 -26.70 -19.36
C ILE A 463 11.29 -26.10 -20.58
N ILE A 464 11.16 -26.69 -21.76
CA ILE A 464 11.74 -26.17 -23.01
C ILE A 464 11.05 -24.86 -23.41
N GLU A 465 9.73 -24.76 -23.28
CA GLU A 465 8.97 -23.53 -23.55
C GLU A 465 9.35 -22.40 -22.57
N LEU A 466 9.61 -22.74 -21.29
CA LEU A 466 10.15 -21.83 -20.28
C LEU A 466 11.56 -21.33 -20.63
N TYR A 467 12.43 -22.21 -21.15
CA TYR A 467 13.80 -21.86 -21.53
C TYR A 467 13.88 -21.00 -22.80
N GLU A 468 12.97 -21.24 -23.77
CA GLU A 468 12.88 -20.45 -25.00
C GLU A 468 12.22 -19.08 -24.79
N THR A 469 11.35 -18.93 -23.79
CA THR A 469 10.71 -17.65 -23.47
C THR A 469 11.68 -16.70 -22.76
N ASP A 470 12.56 -17.21 -21.90
CA ASP A 470 13.60 -16.43 -21.21
C ASP A 470 14.66 -15.88 -22.18
N ARG A 471 14.87 -16.56 -23.32
CA ARG A 471 15.76 -16.10 -24.40
C ARG A 471 15.21 -14.91 -25.20
N ARG A 472 13.89 -14.66 -25.18
CA ARG A 472 13.26 -13.57 -25.96
C ARG A 472 13.20 -12.23 -25.22
N HIS A 473 13.55 -12.20 -23.93
CA HIS A 473 13.72 -10.96 -23.17
C HIS A 473 15.19 -10.81 -22.79
N PRO A 474 16.00 -10.04 -23.53
CA PRO A 474 17.36 -9.76 -23.12
C PRO A 474 17.31 -9.03 -21.77
N GLN A 475 17.86 -9.66 -20.74
CA GLN A 475 18.19 -9.00 -19.49
C GLN A 475 19.01 -7.75 -19.82
N HIS A 476 18.56 -6.59 -19.34
CA HIS A 476 19.33 -5.37 -19.37
C HIS A 476 20.71 -5.65 -18.77
N GLN A 477 21.74 -5.60 -19.62
CA GLN A 477 23.13 -5.65 -19.20
C GLN A 477 23.39 -4.53 -18.19
N ILE A 478 23.59 -4.93 -16.94
CA ILE A 478 24.29 -4.15 -15.93
C ILE A 478 25.69 -3.95 -16.50
N ARG A 479 25.98 -2.75 -16.97
CA ARG A 479 27.31 -2.35 -17.41
C ARG A 479 28.20 -2.28 -16.17
N ASN A 480 28.91 -3.37 -15.89
CA ASN A 480 30.09 -3.37 -15.02
C ASN A 480 31.07 -2.31 -15.56
N SER A 481 31.30 -1.24 -14.80
CA SER A 481 32.46 -0.38 -15.02
C SER A 481 33.66 -0.99 -14.30
N PRO A 482 34.77 -1.27 -14.99
CA PRO A 482 36.00 -1.66 -14.32
C PRO A 482 36.83 -0.42 -13.93
N SER A 483 37.77 -0.66 -13.01
CA SER A 483 38.99 0.10 -12.72
C SER A 483 38.90 1.40 -11.91
N GLY A 484 39.44 1.35 -10.68
CA GLY A 484 40.22 2.47 -10.13
C GLY A 484 41.57 2.61 -10.87
N PRO A 485 42.34 3.67 -10.62
CA PRO A 485 43.51 3.48 -9.77
C PRO A 485 43.88 4.67 -8.86
N HIS A 486 44.88 4.39 -8.02
CA HIS A 486 45.57 5.21 -7.03
C HIS A 486 46.12 6.59 -7.49
N HIS A 487 46.18 7.50 -6.50
CA HIS A 487 47.15 8.59 -6.23
C HIS A 487 47.90 9.28 -7.39
N ASN A 488 47.80 10.63 -7.47
CA ASN A 488 48.91 11.50 -7.04
C ASN A 488 48.49 12.98 -6.87
N SER A 489 49.35 13.69 -6.14
CA SER A 489 49.30 15.07 -5.66
C SER A 489 49.63 16.15 -6.71
N SER A 490 49.45 17.43 -6.29
CA SER A 490 49.87 18.71 -6.93
C SER A 490 48.98 19.19 -8.09
N LYS A 491 48.76 20.47 -8.40
CA LYS A 491 49.07 21.84 -7.93
C LYS A 491 48.33 22.76 -8.94
N VAL A 492 47.90 23.97 -8.55
CA VAL A 492 47.85 25.20 -9.41
C VAL A 492 46.85 25.11 -10.60
N GLU A 493 45.76 25.87 -10.69
CA GLU A 493 45.60 27.34 -10.79
C GLU A 493 44.16 27.75 -10.43
#